data_AF-A0A349XY88-F1
#
_entry.id   AF-A0A349XY88-F1
#
_cell.length_a   1.000
_cell.length_b   1.000
_cell.length_c   1.000
_cell.angle_alpha   90.00
_cell.angle_beta   90.00
_cell.angle_gamma   90.00
#
_symmetry.space_group_name_H-M   'P 1'
#
loop_
_entity.id
_entity.type
_entity.pdbx_description
1 polymer ?
#
loop_
_entity_poly.entity_id
_entity_poly.type
_entity_poly.pdbx_seq_one_letter_code
_entity_poly.pdbx_strand_id
1 'polypeptide(L)'
;MPPSLTSLTDSALIAFDNLADRASNLTHPTLRLGVTGLSRAGKTVFISSLVHNLLNGGRLPLFEAVRSGRVSNVRLEPQPDDAIPRFQYEDHIQALVRDRLWPDSTRAISELRITLDYQSASGWGRWFSAGKLSIDIVDYP
;
A
#
# COMPACT_ATOMS: atom_id res chain seq x y z
N MET A 1 -29.97 -33.68 10.95
CA MET A 1 -28.85 -33.27 11.83
C MET A 1 -29.02 -31.79 12.10
N PRO A 2 -29.19 -31.35 13.35
CA PRO A 2 -29.33 -29.92 13.64
C PRO A 2 -27.98 -29.22 13.38
N PRO A 3 -27.97 -28.00 12.80
CA PRO A 3 -26.74 -27.24 12.66
C PRO A 3 -26.20 -26.92 14.06
N SER A 4 -24.93 -27.23 14.28
CA SER A 4 -24.23 -26.96 15.53
C SER A 4 -24.11 -25.45 15.74
N LEU A 5 -24.32 -25.01 16.98
CA LEU A 5 -24.25 -23.59 17.38
C LEU A 5 -22.94 -22.89 16.96
N THR A 6 -21.88 -23.67 16.72
CA THR A 6 -20.56 -23.23 16.23
C THR A 6 -20.60 -22.63 14.82
N SER A 7 -21.44 -23.14 13.90
CA SER A 7 -21.43 -22.65 12.51
C SER A 7 -22.10 -21.28 12.37
N LEU A 8 -23.05 -20.97 13.25
CA LEU A 8 -23.76 -19.68 13.27
C LEU A 8 -22.87 -18.59 13.86
N THR A 9 -22.04 -18.91 14.85
CA THR A 9 -21.05 -17.97 15.40
C THR A 9 -19.92 -17.69 14.43
N ASP A 10 -19.42 -18.70 13.71
CA ASP A 10 -18.35 -18.51 12.72
C ASP A 10 -18.83 -17.67 11.53
N SER A 11 -20.05 -17.93 11.05
CA SER A 11 -20.64 -17.14 9.95
C SER A 11 -20.88 -15.69 10.34
N ALA A 12 -21.25 -15.43 11.59
CA ALA A 12 -21.44 -14.07 12.10
C ALA A 12 -20.11 -13.32 12.27
N LEU A 13 -19.06 -14.00 12.75
CA LEU A 13 -17.71 -13.43 12.86
C LEU A 13 -17.15 -13.06 11.48
N ILE A 14 -17.25 -13.97 10.51
CA ILE A 14 -16.79 -13.73 9.13
C ILE A 14 -17.58 -12.58 8.48
N ALA A 15 -18.88 -12.46 8.73
CA ALA A 15 -19.69 -11.35 8.20
C ALA A 15 -19.33 -10.00 8.85
N PHE A 16 -18.98 -10.00 10.13
CA PHE A 16 -18.49 -8.82 10.85
C PHE A 16 -17.11 -8.38 10.36
N ASP A 17 -16.17 -9.30 10.16
CA ASP A 17 -14.83 -8.99 9.63
C ASP A 17 -14.94 -8.41 8.21
N ASN A 18 -15.74 -9.02 7.34
CA ASN A 18 -15.98 -8.49 5.99
C ASN A 18 -16.65 -7.10 6.00
N LEU A 19 -17.53 -6.82 6.97
CA LEU A 19 -18.16 -5.51 7.12
C LEU A 19 -17.19 -4.47 7.68
N ALA A 20 -16.32 -4.87 8.62
CA ALA A 20 -15.26 -4.02 9.17
C ALA A 20 -14.22 -3.67 8.09
N ASP A 21 -13.85 -4.62 7.25
CA ASP A 21 -12.97 -4.40 6.09
C ASP A 21 -13.65 -3.54 5.01
N ARG A 22 -14.96 -3.65 4.84
CA ARG A 22 -15.71 -2.71 3.99
C ARG A 22 -15.78 -1.31 4.61
N ALA A 23 -15.95 -1.21 5.92
CA ALA A 23 -16.04 0.06 6.64
C ALA A 23 -14.68 0.78 6.69
N SER A 24 -13.57 0.07 6.82
CA SER A 24 -12.23 0.65 6.76
C SER A 24 -11.96 1.29 5.38
N ASN A 25 -12.36 0.62 4.30
CA ASN A 25 -12.30 1.14 2.93
C ASN A 25 -13.28 2.31 2.65
N LEU A 26 -14.25 2.56 3.53
CA LEU A 26 -15.18 3.70 3.41
C LEU A 26 -14.64 4.99 4.07
N THR A 27 -13.57 4.89 4.87
CA THR A 27 -13.08 6.05 5.65
C THR A 27 -12.06 6.90 4.90
N HIS A 28 -11.31 6.32 3.97
CA HIS A 28 -10.27 7.02 3.21
C HIS A 28 -10.14 6.43 1.80
N PRO A 29 -9.95 7.24 0.74
CA PRO A 29 -9.82 6.75 -0.63
C PRO A 29 -8.66 5.76 -0.80
N THR A 30 -8.88 4.74 -1.63
CA THR A 30 -7.86 3.75 -2.02
C THR A 30 -7.57 3.86 -3.51
N LEU A 31 -6.29 4.01 -3.87
CA LEU A 31 -5.78 3.97 -5.23
C LEU A 31 -5.05 2.65 -5.45
N ARG A 32 -5.44 1.87 -6.46
CA ARG A 32 -4.71 0.66 -6.85
C ARG A 32 -3.79 0.95 -8.05
N LEU A 33 -2.50 0.74 -7.87
CA LEU A 33 -1.45 0.94 -8.85
C LEU A 33 -0.89 -0.40 -9.30
N GLY A 34 -1.25 -0.82 -10.51
CA GLY A 34 -0.62 -1.97 -11.17
C GLY A 34 0.75 -1.61 -11.73
N VAL A 35 1.76 -2.42 -11.43
CA VAL A 35 3.12 -2.30 -11.97
C VAL A 35 3.44 -3.57 -12.75
N THR A 36 3.69 -3.41 -14.05
CA THR A 36 3.95 -4.50 -14.99
C THR A 36 5.06 -4.12 -15.96
N GLY A 37 5.49 -5.08 -16.78
CA GLY A 37 6.61 -4.95 -17.71
C GLY A 37 7.36 -6.27 -17.83
N LEU A 38 8.13 -6.40 -18.91
CA LEU A 38 8.90 -7.61 -19.22
C LEU A 38 9.76 -8.08 -18.04
N SER A 39 10.11 -9.37 -18.05
CA SER A 39 11.05 -9.92 -17.09
C SER A 39 12.34 -9.09 -17.09
N ARG A 40 12.84 -8.76 -15.89
CA ARG A 40 14.03 -7.90 -15.67
C ARG A 40 13.90 -6.44 -16.17
N ALA A 41 12.70 -5.93 -16.42
CA ALA A 41 12.48 -4.51 -16.71
C ALA A 41 12.72 -3.56 -15.51
N GLY A 42 13.01 -4.12 -14.32
CA GLY A 42 13.32 -3.32 -13.12
C GLY A 42 12.14 -2.98 -12.23
N LYS A 43 10.98 -3.66 -12.38
CA LYS A 43 9.76 -3.44 -11.56
C LYS A 43 10.05 -3.47 -10.05
N THR A 44 10.73 -4.50 -9.58
CA THR A 44 11.11 -4.68 -8.17
C THR A 44 11.94 -3.52 -7.64
N VAL A 45 12.92 -3.06 -8.44
CA VAL A 45 13.77 -1.90 -8.10
C VAL A 45 12.96 -0.62 -8.08
N PHE A 46 12.09 -0.42 -9.08
CA PHE A 46 11.20 0.74 -9.16
C PHE A 46 10.28 0.84 -7.94
N ILE A 47 9.54 -0.23 -7.62
CA ILE A 47 8.63 -0.25 -6.47
C ILE A 47 9.40 -0.02 -5.19
N SER A 48 10.49 -0.76 -4.96
CA SER A 48 11.29 -0.65 -3.74
C SER A 48 11.81 0.77 -3.55
N SER A 49 12.41 1.36 -4.58
CA SER A 49 12.96 2.72 -4.51
C SER A 49 11.87 3.79 -4.33
N LEU A 50 10.73 3.65 -5.01
CA LEU A 50 9.59 4.57 -4.84
C LEU A 50 9.07 4.53 -3.40
N VAL A 51 8.76 3.34 -2.90
CA VAL A 51 8.23 3.14 -1.54
C VAL A 51 9.23 3.62 -0.50
N HIS A 52 10.51 3.31 -0.68
CA HIS A 52 11.57 3.75 0.23
C HIS A 52 11.68 5.28 0.30
N ASN A 53 11.64 5.96 -0.85
CA ASN A 53 11.68 7.42 -0.88
C ASN A 53 10.44 8.03 -0.23
N LEU A 54 9.25 7.44 -0.42
CA LEU A 54 8.03 7.95 0.23
C LEU A 54 8.06 7.77 1.75
N LEU A 55 8.51 6.61 2.23
CA LEU A 55 8.59 6.31 3.68
C LEU A 55 9.66 7.14 4.40
N ASN A 56 10.77 7.46 3.74
CA ASN A 56 11.92 8.11 4.37
C ASN A 56 12.06 9.60 4.00
N GLY A 57 11.05 10.21 3.39
CA GLY A 57 11.10 11.63 3.00
C GLY A 57 12.19 11.94 1.98
N GLY A 58 12.41 11.01 1.04
CA GLY A 58 13.36 11.15 -0.05
C GLY A 58 13.06 12.36 -0.93
N ARG A 59 14.07 12.80 -1.69
CA ARG A 59 13.94 13.97 -2.57
C ARG A 59 13.11 13.61 -3.80
N LEU A 60 11.83 13.99 -3.80
CA LEU A 60 10.88 13.78 -4.91
C LEU A 60 10.51 15.12 -5.56
N PRO A 61 11.43 15.79 -6.30
CA PRO A 61 11.23 17.16 -6.79
C PRO A 61 10.09 17.29 -7.81
N LEU A 62 9.78 16.21 -8.52
CA LEU A 62 8.69 16.15 -9.49
C LEU A 62 7.34 15.78 -8.84
N PHE A 63 7.34 15.39 -7.56
CA PHE A 63 6.12 15.08 -6.83
C PHE A 63 5.67 16.28 -5.99
N GLU A 64 4.84 17.14 -6.57
CA GLU A 64 4.40 18.40 -5.98
C GLU A 64 3.84 18.24 -4.55
N ALA A 65 3.05 17.19 -4.29
CA ALA A 65 2.47 16.97 -2.97
C ALA A 65 3.52 16.74 -1.87
N VAL A 66 4.60 16.01 -2.18
CA VAL A 66 5.74 15.82 -1.26
C VAL A 66 6.58 17.10 -1.21
N ARG A 67 6.88 17.71 -2.37
CA ARG A 67 7.70 18.92 -2.46
C ARG A 67 7.10 20.12 -1.71
N SER A 68 5.78 20.27 -1.73
CA SER A 68 5.06 21.36 -1.04
C SER A 68 4.82 21.08 0.44
N GLY A 69 5.26 19.92 0.97
CA GLY A 69 5.03 19.51 2.35
C GLY A 69 3.58 19.17 2.67
N ARG A 70 2.73 18.93 1.65
CA ARG A 70 1.33 18.53 1.86
C ARG A 70 1.22 17.12 2.39
N VAL A 71 2.15 16.23 2.06
CA VAL A 71 2.21 14.88 2.63
C VAL A 71 2.88 14.98 4.00
N SER A 72 2.11 14.75 5.06
CA SER A 72 2.60 14.87 6.45
C SER A 72 3.19 13.57 6.98
N ASN A 73 2.75 12.42 6.46
CA ASN A 73 3.21 11.11 6.93
C ASN A 73 3.00 10.05 5.84
N VAL A 74 3.87 9.05 5.80
CA VAL A 74 3.72 7.86 4.96
C VAL A 74 4.10 6.64 5.80
N ARG A 75 3.26 5.61 5.76
CA ARG A 75 3.50 4.36 6.49
C ARG A 75 3.08 3.16 5.67
N LEU A 76 3.72 2.01 5.93
CA LEU A 76 3.23 0.72 5.46
C LEU A 76 2.01 0.33 6.30
N GLU A 77 1.00 -0.22 5.63
CA GLU A 77 -0.18 -0.79 6.29
C GLU A 77 -0.41 -2.23 5.79
N PRO A 78 -1.20 -3.05 6.51
CA PRO A 78 -1.59 -4.37 6.04
C PRO A 78 -2.20 -4.30 4.64
N GLN A 79 -1.83 -5.26 3.81
CA GLN A 79 -2.35 -5.37 2.46
C GLN A 79 -3.83 -5.81 2.48
N PRO A 80 -4.61 -5.49 1.43
CA PRO A 80 -6.04 -5.82 1.39
C PRO A 80 -6.35 -7.31 1.14
N ASP A 81 -5.46 -8.06 0.50
CA ASP A 81 -5.74 -9.44 0.06
C ASP A 81 -4.69 -10.40 0.60
N ASP A 82 -5.04 -11.13 1.66
CA ASP A 82 -4.17 -12.14 2.27
C ASP A 82 -3.90 -13.36 1.37
N ALA A 83 -4.64 -13.54 0.26
CA ALA A 83 -4.38 -14.58 -0.72
C ALA A 83 -3.25 -14.22 -1.69
N ILE A 84 -2.85 -12.95 -1.77
CA ILE A 84 -1.75 -12.47 -2.61
C ILE A 84 -0.47 -12.39 -1.78
N PRO A 85 0.68 -12.90 -2.26
CA PRO A 85 1.94 -12.75 -1.54
C PRO A 85 2.30 -11.28 -1.29
N ARG A 86 2.77 -10.96 -0.08
CA ARG A 86 3.30 -9.62 0.25
C ARG A 86 4.56 -9.32 -0.56
N PHE A 87 4.65 -8.12 -1.10
CA PHE A 87 5.88 -7.61 -1.69
C PHE A 87 6.95 -7.46 -0.59
N GLN A 88 8.11 -8.11 -0.77
CA GLN A 88 9.20 -8.20 0.21
C GLN A 88 10.03 -6.91 0.24
N TYR A 89 9.38 -5.78 0.55
CA TYR A 89 9.98 -4.44 0.56
C TYR A 89 11.25 -4.39 1.41
N GLU A 90 11.20 -4.96 2.62
CA GLU A 90 12.32 -4.90 3.56
C GLU A 90 13.56 -5.61 2.99
N ASP A 91 13.39 -6.80 2.44
CA ASP A 91 14.49 -7.58 1.86
C ASP A 91 15.07 -6.90 0.61
N HIS A 92 14.19 -6.36 -0.25
CA HIS A 92 14.63 -5.67 -1.46
C HIS A 92 15.40 -4.38 -1.16
N ILE A 93 15.00 -3.62 -0.14
CA ILE A 93 15.75 -2.43 0.28
C ILE A 93 17.05 -2.80 0.99
N GLN A 94 17.07 -3.88 1.77
CA GLN A 94 18.30 -4.40 2.33
C GLN A 94 19.31 -4.73 1.22
N ALA A 95 18.87 -5.48 0.20
CA ALA A 95 19.69 -5.83 -0.95
C ALA A 95 20.23 -4.59 -1.68
N LEU A 96 19.36 -3.61 -1.95
CA LEU A 96 19.72 -2.39 -2.68
C LEU A 96 20.66 -1.45 -1.89
N VAL A 97 20.37 -1.20 -0.62
CA VAL A 97 21.05 -0.16 0.18
C VAL A 97 22.26 -0.72 0.93
N ARG A 98 22.13 -1.91 1.54
CA ARG A 98 23.21 -2.50 2.34
C ARG A 98 24.13 -3.35 1.50
N ASP A 99 23.57 -4.36 0.83
CA ASP A 99 24.35 -5.37 0.12
C ASP A 99 24.82 -4.88 -1.26
N ARG A 100 24.18 -3.81 -1.77
CA ARG A 100 24.43 -3.20 -3.09
C ARG A 100 24.25 -4.21 -4.23
N LEU A 101 23.27 -5.09 -4.07
CA LEU A 101 22.88 -6.11 -5.05
C LEU A 101 21.53 -5.76 -5.65
N TRP A 102 21.33 -6.18 -6.90
CA TRP A 102 20.00 -6.13 -7.50
C TRP A 102 19.12 -7.20 -6.86
N PRO A 103 17.91 -6.85 -6.38
CA PRO A 103 16.99 -7.82 -5.80
C PRO A 103 16.50 -8.80 -6.87
N ASP A 104 16.13 -10.00 -6.42
CA ASP A 104 15.57 -11.02 -7.29
C ASP A 104 14.31 -10.51 -8.00
N SER A 105 14.19 -10.86 -9.29
CA SER A 105 12.98 -10.52 -10.05
C SER A 105 11.78 -11.28 -9.49
N THR A 106 10.67 -10.57 -9.35
CA THR A 106 9.39 -11.13 -8.94
C THR A 106 8.93 -12.16 -9.96
N ARG A 107 8.70 -13.40 -9.51
CA ARG A 107 8.27 -14.53 -10.35
C ARG A 107 6.75 -14.75 -10.34
N ALA A 108 6.06 -14.11 -9.41
CA ALA A 108 4.63 -14.21 -9.18
C ALA A 108 4.06 -12.83 -8.85
N ILE A 109 2.73 -12.72 -8.85
CA ILE A 109 2.02 -11.55 -8.38
C ILE A 109 2.36 -11.27 -6.90
N SER A 110 2.54 -10.01 -6.54
CA SER A 110 2.70 -9.60 -5.14
C SER A 110 2.14 -8.20 -4.90
N GLU A 111 1.79 -7.89 -3.66
CA GLU A 111 1.20 -6.59 -3.32
C GLU A 111 1.78 -5.95 -2.06
N LEU A 112 1.67 -4.63 -1.97
CA LEU A 112 1.87 -3.90 -0.72
C LEU A 112 0.91 -2.72 -0.61
N ARG A 113 0.66 -2.26 0.61
CA ARG A 113 -0.09 -1.03 0.89
C ARG A 113 0.80 0.00 1.58
N ILE A 114 0.74 1.24 1.07
CA ILE A 114 1.20 2.41 1.81
C ILE A 114 0.02 3.37 2.04
N THR A 115 0.02 4.05 3.18
CA THR A 115 -0.99 5.07 3.47
C THR A 115 -0.30 6.42 3.65
N LEU A 116 -0.76 7.41 2.89
CA LEU A 116 -0.27 8.78 2.93
C LEU A 116 -1.28 9.65 3.69
N ASP A 117 -0.83 10.30 4.74
CA ASP A 117 -1.59 11.39 5.36
C ASP A 117 -1.24 12.69 4.62
N TYR A 118 -2.24 13.43 4.15
CA TYR A 118 -2.04 14.64 3.35
C TYR A 118 -2.96 15.79 3.75
N GLN A 119 -2.52 17.02 3.45
CA GLN A 119 -3.30 18.24 3.58
C GLN A 119 -3.85 18.68 2.21
N SER A 120 -5.14 19.03 2.15
CA SER A 120 -5.78 19.48 0.91
C SER A 120 -5.21 20.81 0.41
N ALA A 121 -5.11 20.97 -0.92
CA ALA A 121 -4.51 22.14 -1.58
C ALA A 121 -5.46 23.32 -1.83
N SER A 122 -6.78 23.18 -1.55
CA SER A 122 -7.76 24.18 -1.95
C SER A 122 -7.81 25.38 -0.98
N GLY A 123 -7.48 26.57 -1.51
CA GLY A 123 -7.59 27.87 -0.83
C GLY A 123 -9.03 28.36 -0.58
N TRP A 124 -10.01 27.45 -0.52
CA TRP A 124 -11.40 27.77 -0.21
C TRP A 124 -11.90 26.84 0.88
N GLY A 125 -11.89 27.37 2.11
CA GLY A 125 -12.58 26.80 3.24
C GLY A 125 -11.67 25.99 4.17
N ARG A 126 -11.63 26.45 5.42
CA ARG A 126 -11.14 25.76 6.64
C ARG A 126 -11.90 24.43 6.93
N TRP A 127 -12.40 23.75 5.90
CA TRP A 127 -13.37 22.66 5.93
C TRP A 127 -12.88 21.37 5.28
N PHE A 128 -11.84 21.40 4.44
CA PHE A 128 -11.22 20.16 3.92
C PHE A 128 -10.11 19.70 4.85
N SER A 129 -10.48 18.75 5.72
CA SER A 129 -9.65 18.10 6.73
C SER A 129 -8.42 17.41 6.15
N ALA A 130 -7.43 17.13 7.00
CA ALA A 130 -6.41 16.14 6.71
C ALA A 130 -7.07 14.87 6.16
N GLY A 131 -6.57 14.40 5.02
CA GLY A 131 -7.04 13.19 4.37
C GLY A 131 -6.02 12.08 4.54
N LYS A 132 -6.47 10.83 4.41
CA LYS A 132 -5.58 9.70 4.17
C LYS A 132 -5.83 9.17 2.76
N LEU A 133 -4.81 8.69 2.10
CA LEU A 133 -4.89 8.01 0.82
C LEU A 133 -4.13 6.70 0.95
N SER A 134 -4.83 5.59 0.81
CA SER A 134 -4.21 4.27 0.72
C SER A 134 -3.81 4.00 -0.72
N ILE A 135 -2.59 3.53 -0.95
CA ILE A 135 -2.10 3.12 -2.27
C ILE A 135 -1.73 1.65 -2.20
N ASP A 136 -2.47 0.83 -2.95
CA ASP A 136 -2.21 -0.59 -3.14
C ASP A 136 -1.34 -0.76 -4.38
N ILE A 137 -0.09 -1.17 -4.22
CA ILE A 137 0.83 -1.41 -5.33
C ILE A 137 0.84 -2.91 -5.61
N VAL A 138 0.48 -3.30 -6.82
CA VAL A 138 0.43 -4.71 -7.25
C VAL A 138 1.48 -4.92 -8.34
N ASP A 139 2.49 -5.74 -8.07
CA ASP A 139 3.52 -6.15 -9.03
C ASP A 139 3.11 -7.45 -9.71
N TYR A 140 3.09 -7.47 -11.05
CA TYR A 140 2.79 -8.67 -11.82
C TYR A 140 3.62 -8.74 -13.11
N PRO A 141 3.92 -9.97 -13.60
CA PRO A 141 4.65 -10.19 -14.85
C PRO A 141 4.04 -9.53 -16.08
#